data_AF-A0A7C3UVV2-F1
#
_entry.id   AF-A0A7C3UVV2-F1
#
_cell.length_a   1.000
_cell.length_b   1.000
_cell.length_c   1.000
_cell.angle_alpha   90.00
_cell.angle_beta   90.00
_cell.angle_gamma   90.00
#
_symmetry.space_group_name_H-M   'P 1'
#
loop_
_entity.id
_entity.type
_entity.pdbx_description
1 polymer ?
#
loop_
_entity_poly.entity_id
_entity_poly.type
_entity_poly.pdbx_seq_one_letter_code
_entity_poly.pdbx_strand_id
1 'polypeptide(L)'
;VLLSDGRKFEGKLIGTDQKTDLAVIKISSDTSLPFLRFSKVEVGEWVVAIGHPRGLDQTVTHGIISAKHRRGILDPSTYQDFLQTDAATNPGNSGGPLLNLEGEVIGVNAAIATQSGGFEGIGFAIPSNMAMHVAKSLIAHGKVERGWIGVTVQDIEQETANSLGIKSRKGALVVEVIRGGPAEKAGIKKNDIVLFYDGREIEDSEDLRNKVASTNPGSSVKVRILRNGKEEEVTLNVLGTDEALKLLERLVKERLGAELRQVDEKDAERYGLQDTRALIIISTEPKGPFAQAGLEAKDLILAYDGQAVSDLEGFVQYVASLPLAKRVTLLALDHRTGNMGYVDVTLR
;
A
#
# COMPACT_ATOMS: atom_id res chain seq x y z
N VAL A 1 14.34 5.19 -24.66
CA VAL A 1 13.36 6.29 -24.66
C VAL A 1 13.47 7.05 -25.96
N LEU A 2 12.36 7.25 -26.68
CA LEU A 2 12.27 8.04 -27.91
C LEU A 2 11.52 9.34 -27.58
N LEU A 3 12.10 10.50 -27.88
CA LEU A 3 11.45 11.80 -27.68
C LEU A 3 10.64 12.21 -28.92
N SER A 4 9.76 13.21 -28.75
CA SER A 4 8.92 13.75 -29.83
C SER A 4 9.72 14.39 -30.97
N ASP A 5 10.93 14.87 -30.70
CA ASP A 5 11.87 15.42 -31.69
C ASP A 5 12.71 14.35 -32.41
N GLY A 6 12.42 13.06 -32.16
CA GLY A 6 13.09 11.92 -32.77
C GLY A 6 14.39 11.49 -32.08
N ARG A 7 14.90 12.23 -31.08
CA ARG A 7 16.10 11.82 -30.34
C ARG A 7 15.84 10.53 -29.55
N LYS A 8 16.85 9.66 -29.51
CA LYS A 8 16.82 8.37 -28.81
C LYS A 8 17.86 8.36 -27.69
N PHE A 9 17.44 7.88 -26.52
CA PHE A 9 18.27 7.74 -25.33
C PHE A 9 18.14 6.34 -24.74
N GLU A 10 19.23 5.82 -24.19
CA GLU A 10 19.19 4.67 -23.31
C GLU A 10 18.50 5.06 -21.98
N GLY A 11 17.51 4.27 -21.56
CA GLY A 11 16.79 4.50 -20.31
C GLY A 11 17.30 3.56 -19.23
N LYS A 12 17.82 4.11 -18.13
CA LYS A 12 18.21 3.34 -16.95
C LYS A 12 17.08 3.33 -15.93
N LEU A 13 16.60 2.15 -15.55
CA LEU A 13 15.64 2.01 -14.45
C LEU A 13 16.30 2.45 -13.13
N ILE A 14 15.69 3.42 -12.45
CA ILE A 14 16.10 3.87 -11.11
C ILE A 14 15.38 3.06 -10.03
N GLY A 15 14.10 2.75 -10.24
CA GLY A 15 13.32 1.90 -9.36
C GLY A 15 11.86 1.81 -9.81
N THR A 16 11.13 0.89 -9.19
CA THR A 16 9.70 0.64 -9.43
C THR A 16 8.96 0.57 -8.10
N ASP A 17 7.67 0.89 -8.14
CA ASP A 17 6.74 0.72 -7.04
C ASP A 17 5.48 0.03 -7.54
N GLN A 18 5.45 -1.30 -7.36
CA GLN A 18 4.36 -2.14 -7.86
C GLN A 18 3.02 -1.77 -7.22
N LYS A 19 2.99 -1.37 -5.94
CA LYS A 19 1.74 -1.05 -5.23
C LYS A 19 1.03 0.20 -5.77
N THR A 20 1.70 1.04 -6.56
CA THR A 20 1.10 2.20 -7.25
C THR A 20 1.19 2.13 -8.77
N ASP A 21 1.79 1.07 -9.33
CA ASP A 21 2.07 0.92 -10.75
C ASP A 21 2.90 2.08 -11.36
N LEU A 22 3.99 2.46 -10.68
CA LEU A 22 4.88 3.55 -11.11
C LEU A 22 6.34 3.12 -11.19
N ALA A 23 7.09 3.74 -12.09
CA ALA A 23 8.52 3.55 -12.26
C ALA A 23 9.22 4.87 -12.57
N VAL A 24 10.49 4.98 -12.18
CA VAL A 24 11.36 6.10 -12.57
C VAL A 24 12.45 5.59 -13.49
N ILE A 25 12.55 6.21 -14.67
CA ILE A 25 13.59 5.94 -15.66
C ILE A 25 14.45 7.19 -15.81
N LYS A 26 15.76 7.02 -15.74
CA LYS A 26 16.75 8.07 -15.99
C LYS A 26 17.25 7.99 -17.44
N ILE A 27 17.28 9.14 -18.10
CA ILE A 27 17.99 9.35 -19.36
C ILE A 27 19.09 10.37 -19.16
N SER A 28 20.21 10.21 -19.85
CA SER A 28 21.34 11.13 -19.82
C SER A 28 21.35 11.97 -21.09
N SER A 29 21.38 13.30 -20.97
CA SER A 29 21.47 14.22 -22.10
C SER A 29 22.45 15.35 -21.77
N ASP A 30 23.24 15.77 -22.75
CA ASP A 30 24.16 16.91 -22.63
C ASP A 30 23.44 18.27 -22.70
N THR A 31 22.16 18.25 -23.10
CA THR A 31 21.30 19.42 -23.21
C THR A 31 20.11 19.32 -22.26
N SER A 32 19.61 20.46 -21.78
CA SER A 32 18.37 20.48 -21.01
C SER A 32 17.21 19.87 -21.81
N LEU A 33 16.46 18.99 -21.18
CA LEU A 33 15.28 18.37 -21.75
C LEU A 33 14.02 19.18 -21.37
N PRO A 34 13.00 19.21 -22.25
CA PRO A 34 11.72 19.80 -21.89
C PRO A 34 11.08 19.01 -20.74
N PHE A 35 10.36 19.71 -19.87
CA PHE A 35 9.66 19.11 -18.74
C PHE A 35 8.29 19.76 -18.54
N LEU A 36 7.41 19.04 -17.86
CA LEU A 36 6.10 19.54 -17.43
C LEU A 36 6.11 19.76 -15.93
N ARG A 37 5.26 20.68 -15.46
CA ARG A 37 5.03 20.90 -14.03
C ARG A 37 3.87 20.05 -13.55
N PHE A 38 3.96 19.54 -12.32
CA PHE A 38 2.84 18.86 -11.68
C PHE A 38 1.92 19.87 -10.99
N SER A 39 0.62 19.59 -11.00
CA SER A 39 -0.41 20.40 -10.34
C SER A 39 -1.42 19.52 -9.61
N LYS A 40 -2.25 20.13 -8.75
CA LYS A 40 -3.36 19.43 -8.09
C LYS A 40 -4.57 19.39 -9.01
N VAL A 41 -5.39 18.36 -8.88
CA VAL A 41 -6.58 18.14 -9.71
C VAL A 41 -7.87 18.57 -8.99
N GLU A 42 -8.84 19.10 -9.73
CA GLU A 42 -10.24 19.34 -9.30
C GLU A 42 -11.24 18.48 -10.10
N VAL A 43 -12.43 18.19 -9.55
CA VAL A 43 -13.46 17.38 -10.28
C VAL A 43 -14.18 18.28 -11.30
N GLY A 44 -14.47 17.74 -12.49
CA GLY A 44 -15.13 18.50 -13.57
C GLY A 44 -14.15 19.34 -14.42
N GLU A 45 -12.86 19.24 -14.13
CA GLU A 45 -11.79 19.87 -14.90
C GLU A 45 -11.67 19.23 -16.28
N TRP A 46 -11.49 20.05 -17.32
CA TRP A 46 -11.17 19.58 -18.67
C TRP A 46 -9.75 19.06 -18.72
N VAL A 47 -9.55 17.95 -19.41
CA VAL A 47 -8.26 17.27 -19.45
C VAL A 47 -7.86 16.84 -20.84
N VAL A 48 -6.55 16.73 -21.02
CA VAL A 48 -5.91 16.23 -22.23
C VAL A 48 -5.03 15.05 -21.85
N ALA A 49 -5.26 13.89 -22.47
CA ALA A 49 -4.39 12.73 -22.35
C ALA A 49 -3.46 12.64 -23.55
N ILE A 50 -2.18 12.38 -23.29
CA ILE A 50 -1.15 12.24 -24.34
C ILE A 50 -0.47 10.89 -24.19
N GLY A 51 -0.28 10.18 -25.31
CA GLY A 51 0.44 8.91 -25.32
C GLY A 51 0.78 8.41 -26.72
N HIS A 52 1.20 7.14 -26.80
CA HIS A 52 1.65 6.50 -28.05
C HIS A 52 0.86 5.18 -28.28
N PRO A 53 -0.47 5.26 -28.45
CA PRO A 53 -1.32 4.08 -28.53
C PRO A 53 -0.95 3.19 -29.72
N ARG A 54 -0.81 1.88 -29.48
CA ARG A 54 -0.56 0.85 -30.51
C ARG A 54 0.64 1.13 -31.45
N GLY A 55 1.63 1.90 -31.02
CA GLY A 55 2.81 2.20 -31.83
C GLY A 55 2.62 3.32 -32.87
N LEU A 56 1.44 3.95 -32.93
CA LEU A 56 1.18 5.14 -33.74
C LEU A 56 1.84 6.38 -33.12
N ASP A 57 2.25 7.35 -33.95
CA ASP A 57 2.81 8.63 -33.49
C ASP A 57 1.94 9.31 -32.42
N GLN A 58 2.57 10.20 -31.63
CA GLN A 58 1.97 10.85 -30.45
C GLN A 58 0.50 11.23 -30.66
N THR A 59 -0.38 10.61 -29.89
CA THR A 59 -1.82 10.83 -29.94
C THR A 59 -2.24 11.71 -28.78
N VAL A 60 -3.11 12.67 -29.07
CA VAL A 60 -3.70 13.58 -28.09
C VAL A 60 -5.21 13.34 -28.08
N THR A 61 -5.78 13.11 -26.90
CA THR A 61 -7.23 12.97 -26.69
C THR A 61 -7.68 13.92 -25.58
N HIS A 62 -8.95 14.30 -25.58
CA HIS A 62 -9.49 15.22 -24.59
C HIS A 62 -10.72 14.61 -23.90
N GLY A 63 -11.03 15.09 -22.70
CA GLY A 63 -12.18 14.71 -21.90
C GLY A 63 -12.29 15.57 -20.66
N ILE A 64 -12.89 15.04 -19.61
CA ILE A 64 -13.01 15.66 -18.29
C ILE A 64 -12.55 14.70 -17.18
N ILE A 65 -12.33 15.23 -15.98
CA ILE A 65 -12.33 14.41 -14.76
C ILE A 65 -13.77 14.06 -14.39
N SER A 66 -14.16 12.81 -14.66
CA SER A 66 -15.51 12.30 -14.37
C SER A 66 -15.71 11.98 -12.89
N ALA A 67 -14.66 11.54 -12.20
CA ALA A 67 -14.69 11.21 -10.77
C ALA A 67 -13.27 11.17 -10.18
N LYS A 68 -13.18 11.26 -8.85
CA LYS A 68 -11.98 10.94 -8.05
C LYS A 68 -12.28 9.74 -7.17
N HIS A 69 -11.27 9.23 -6.46
CA HIS A 69 -11.48 8.18 -5.47
C HIS A 69 -12.04 6.90 -6.08
N ARG A 70 -11.53 6.53 -7.27
CA ARG A 70 -11.81 5.23 -7.88
C ARG A 70 -10.79 4.20 -7.41
N ARG A 71 -11.27 3.28 -6.58
CA ARG A 71 -10.45 2.27 -5.88
C ARG A 71 -10.94 0.87 -6.21
N GLY A 72 -10.10 -0.14 -5.97
CA GLY A 72 -10.42 -1.55 -6.20
C GLY A 72 -10.65 -1.94 -7.67
N ILE A 73 -10.12 -1.15 -8.62
CA ILE A 73 -10.35 -1.33 -10.06
C ILE A 73 -9.51 -2.49 -10.63
N LEU A 74 -8.23 -2.57 -10.25
CA LEU A 74 -7.32 -3.61 -10.74
C LEU A 74 -6.98 -4.60 -9.63
N ASP A 75 -6.69 -4.10 -8.43
CA ASP A 75 -6.36 -4.92 -7.26
C ASP A 75 -6.74 -4.18 -5.95
N PRO A 76 -7.61 -4.76 -5.10
CA PRO A 76 -8.00 -4.18 -3.81
C PRO A 76 -6.85 -3.97 -2.82
N SER A 77 -5.72 -4.66 -2.98
CA SER A 77 -4.56 -4.61 -2.08
C SER A 77 -3.58 -3.46 -2.37
N THR A 78 -3.84 -2.68 -3.41
CA THR A 78 -2.95 -1.61 -3.89
C THR A 78 -3.33 -0.24 -3.31
N TYR A 79 -2.44 0.75 -3.45
CA TYR A 79 -2.73 2.15 -3.09
C TYR A 79 -3.43 2.88 -4.24
N GLN A 80 -4.25 2.18 -5.03
CA GLN A 80 -4.86 2.72 -6.23
C GLN A 80 -6.09 3.57 -5.89
N ASP A 81 -5.87 4.87 -5.80
CA ASP A 81 -6.91 5.91 -5.76
C ASP A 81 -6.86 6.69 -7.07
N PHE A 82 -7.55 6.18 -8.09
CA PHE A 82 -7.47 6.72 -9.44
C PHE A 82 -8.39 7.93 -9.64
N LEU A 83 -7.93 8.82 -10.52
CA LEU A 83 -8.78 9.76 -11.24
C LEU A 83 -9.49 9.02 -12.37
N GLN A 84 -10.81 9.20 -12.49
CA GLN A 84 -11.57 8.74 -13.64
C GLN A 84 -11.64 9.85 -14.70
N THR A 85 -11.42 9.49 -15.95
CA THR A 85 -11.60 10.38 -17.09
C THR A 85 -12.30 9.67 -18.24
N ASP A 86 -13.05 10.43 -19.04
CA ASP A 86 -13.61 10.00 -20.32
C ASP A 86 -12.72 10.43 -21.52
N ALA A 87 -11.55 11.00 -21.26
CA ALA A 87 -10.54 11.18 -22.29
C ALA A 87 -10.10 9.81 -22.81
N ALA A 88 -10.16 9.63 -24.13
CA ALA A 88 -9.93 8.32 -24.72
C ALA A 88 -8.49 7.84 -24.48
N THR A 89 -8.34 6.81 -23.64
CA THR A 89 -7.07 6.15 -23.36
C THR A 89 -7.14 4.70 -23.82
N ASN A 90 -6.15 4.26 -24.59
CA ASN A 90 -5.99 2.88 -25.06
C ASN A 90 -4.61 2.35 -24.68
N PRO A 91 -4.37 1.02 -24.69
CA PRO A 91 -3.03 0.46 -24.52
C PRO A 91 -1.97 1.17 -25.37
N GLY A 92 -0.91 1.64 -24.71
CA GLY A 92 0.12 2.52 -25.26
C GLY A 92 0.01 4.00 -24.81
N ASN A 93 -1.09 4.39 -24.14
CA ASN A 93 -1.14 5.66 -23.40
C ASN A 93 -0.63 5.53 -21.95
N SER A 94 -0.55 4.31 -21.42
CA SER A 94 -0.07 4.04 -20.06
C SER A 94 1.33 4.63 -19.84
N GLY A 95 1.52 5.31 -18.70
CA GLY A 95 2.73 6.08 -18.37
C GLY A 95 2.78 7.49 -18.99
N GLY A 96 1.90 7.81 -19.93
CA GLY A 96 1.74 9.16 -20.48
C GLY A 96 1.02 10.12 -19.51
N PRO A 97 1.17 11.45 -19.69
CA PRO A 97 0.56 12.40 -18.78
C PRO A 97 -0.94 12.61 -19.07
N LEU A 98 -1.68 12.88 -18.00
CA LEU A 98 -2.98 13.53 -18.03
C LEU A 98 -2.79 14.99 -17.61
N LEU A 99 -3.16 15.92 -18.49
CA LEU A 99 -2.91 17.35 -18.35
C LEU A 99 -4.19 18.12 -18.11
N ASN A 100 -4.12 19.21 -17.34
CA ASN A 100 -5.13 20.26 -17.38
C ASN A 100 -4.92 21.19 -18.59
N LEU A 101 -5.80 22.19 -18.77
CA LEU A 101 -5.74 23.11 -19.91
C LEU A 101 -4.54 24.07 -19.86
N GLU A 102 -3.93 24.25 -18.69
CA GLU A 102 -2.69 25.01 -18.49
C GLU A 102 -1.44 24.19 -18.87
N GLY A 103 -1.59 22.92 -19.25
CA GLY A 103 -0.48 22.04 -19.61
C GLY A 103 0.28 21.46 -18.41
N GLU A 104 -0.34 21.44 -17.23
CA GLU A 104 0.23 20.90 -16.01
C GLU A 104 -0.23 19.45 -15.78
N VAL A 105 0.67 18.60 -15.29
CA VAL A 105 0.41 17.19 -15.03
C VAL A 105 -0.44 17.04 -13.78
N ILE A 106 -1.66 16.56 -13.97
CA ILE A 106 -2.62 16.25 -12.90
C ILE A 106 -2.72 14.74 -12.63
N GLY A 107 -2.24 13.91 -13.55
CA GLY A 107 -2.13 12.47 -13.35
C GLY A 107 -1.27 11.75 -14.38
N VAL A 108 -1.07 10.45 -14.17
CA VAL A 108 -0.36 9.54 -15.07
C VAL A 108 -1.33 8.47 -15.54
N ASN A 109 -1.56 8.37 -16.85
CA ASN A 109 -2.49 7.40 -17.42
C ASN A 109 -2.04 5.97 -17.05
N ALA A 110 -2.95 5.15 -16.55
CA ALA A 110 -2.63 3.82 -16.06
C ALA A 110 -3.45 2.74 -16.77
N ALA A 111 -4.77 2.81 -16.66
CA ALA A 111 -5.66 1.72 -17.05
C ALA A 111 -6.98 2.18 -17.64
N ILE A 112 -7.77 1.22 -18.12
CA ILE A 112 -9.15 1.40 -18.59
C ILE A 112 -10.03 0.29 -18.02
N ALA A 113 -11.30 0.60 -17.76
CA ALA A 113 -12.31 -0.44 -17.58
C ALA A 113 -12.82 -0.85 -18.96
N THR A 114 -12.65 -2.11 -19.34
CA THR A 114 -13.00 -2.61 -20.67
C THR A 114 -13.28 -4.11 -20.64
N GLN A 115 -14.24 -4.56 -21.47
CA GLN A 115 -14.43 -5.99 -21.77
C GLN A 115 -13.79 -6.38 -23.11
N SER A 116 -13.72 -5.44 -24.05
CA SER A 116 -13.16 -5.65 -25.38
C SER A 116 -11.63 -5.51 -25.45
N GLY A 117 -11.01 -4.93 -24.43
CA GLY A 117 -9.60 -4.50 -24.44
C GLY A 117 -9.38 -3.13 -25.08
N GLY A 118 -10.44 -2.44 -25.52
CA GLY A 118 -10.41 -1.07 -26.03
C GLY A 118 -11.12 -0.07 -25.11
N PHE A 119 -10.90 1.22 -25.35
CA PHE A 119 -11.58 2.29 -24.60
C PHE A 119 -13.10 2.25 -24.76
N GLU A 120 -13.82 2.18 -23.64
CA GLU A 120 -15.29 2.11 -23.57
C GLU A 120 -15.89 3.31 -22.79
N GLY A 121 -15.16 4.43 -22.69
CA GLY A 121 -15.62 5.65 -22.00
C GLY A 121 -15.11 5.81 -20.57
N ILE A 122 -14.33 4.86 -20.05
CA ILE A 122 -13.84 4.87 -18.66
C ILE A 122 -12.33 4.61 -18.63
N GLY A 123 -11.56 5.66 -18.40
CA GLY A 123 -10.12 5.62 -18.19
C GLY A 123 -9.74 5.99 -16.75
N PHE A 124 -8.57 5.50 -16.32
CA PHE A 124 -8.01 5.72 -14.99
C PHE A 124 -6.59 6.28 -15.06
N ALA A 125 -6.33 7.30 -14.24
CA ALA A 125 -5.03 7.92 -14.08
C ALA A 125 -4.61 7.98 -12.60
N ILE A 126 -3.34 7.71 -12.34
CA ILE A 126 -2.73 7.84 -11.00
C ILE A 126 -2.57 9.34 -10.71
N PRO A 127 -3.08 9.86 -9.58
CA PRO A 127 -2.98 11.27 -9.25
C PRO A 127 -1.54 11.80 -9.19
N SER A 128 -1.33 13.04 -9.65
CA SER A 128 -0.03 13.73 -9.68
C SER A 128 0.70 13.78 -8.34
N ASN A 129 -0.02 13.96 -7.24
CA ASN A 129 0.55 14.00 -5.89
C ASN A 129 1.15 12.64 -5.49
N MET A 130 0.46 11.54 -5.82
CA MET A 130 0.98 10.19 -5.61
C MET A 130 2.20 9.93 -6.50
N ALA A 131 2.09 10.27 -7.79
CA ALA A 131 3.20 10.13 -8.74
C ALA A 131 4.46 10.90 -8.29
N MET A 132 4.29 12.14 -7.81
CA MET A 132 5.39 12.96 -7.34
C MET A 132 6.02 12.42 -6.04
N HIS A 133 5.22 11.90 -5.11
CA HIS A 133 5.73 11.28 -3.89
C HIS A 133 6.58 10.04 -4.23
N VAL A 134 6.03 9.12 -5.04
CA VAL A 134 6.72 7.90 -5.47
C VAL A 134 7.99 8.23 -6.25
N ALA A 135 7.93 9.16 -7.21
CA ALA A 135 9.08 9.55 -8.00
C ALA A 135 10.21 10.11 -7.13
N LYS A 136 9.90 11.00 -6.17
CA LYS A 136 10.90 11.54 -5.24
C LYS A 136 11.56 10.44 -4.40
N SER A 137 10.78 9.50 -3.88
CA SER A 137 11.33 8.40 -3.06
C SER A 137 12.21 7.47 -3.90
N LEU A 138 11.76 7.08 -5.10
CA LEU A 138 12.54 6.24 -6.00
C LEU A 138 13.85 6.92 -6.43
N ILE A 139 13.83 8.23 -6.71
CA ILE A 139 15.04 8.98 -7.08
C ILE A 139 16.03 9.04 -5.91
N ALA A 140 15.55 9.28 -4.69
CA ALA A 140 16.41 9.48 -3.53
C ALA A 140 16.95 8.16 -2.94
N HIS A 141 16.13 7.11 -2.90
CA HIS A 141 16.41 5.89 -2.14
C HIS A 141 16.37 4.60 -2.97
N GLY A 142 15.94 4.67 -4.23
CA GLY A 142 15.71 3.48 -5.07
C GLY A 142 14.48 2.64 -4.69
N LYS A 143 13.79 3.02 -3.60
CA LYS A 143 12.57 2.37 -3.09
C LYS A 143 11.57 3.40 -2.57
N VAL A 144 10.30 3.03 -2.50
CA VAL A 144 9.24 3.88 -1.92
C VAL A 144 9.12 3.60 -0.42
N GLU A 145 9.44 4.59 0.39
CA GLU A 145 9.17 4.54 1.83
C GLU A 145 7.80 5.14 2.11
N ARG A 146 6.93 4.37 2.77
CA ARG A 146 5.58 4.80 3.12
C ARG A 146 5.48 5.12 4.59
N GLY A 147 4.68 6.13 4.90
CA GLY A 147 4.29 6.42 6.26
C GLY A 147 3.43 5.32 6.86
N TRP A 148 3.61 5.09 8.16
CA TRP A 148 2.84 4.13 8.96
C TRP A 148 2.60 4.68 10.36
N ILE A 149 1.35 4.59 10.83
CA ILE A 149 0.93 5.11 12.14
C ILE A 149 0.47 4.01 13.11
N GLY A 150 0.38 2.75 12.66
CA GLY A 150 0.03 1.61 13.51
C GLY A 150 -1.44 1.54 13.91
N VAL A 151 -2.35 1.73 12.95
CA VAL A 151 -3.79 1.48 13.13
C VAL A 151 -4.31 0.61 12.01
N THR A 152 -5.32 -0.20 12.31
CA THR A 152 -6.23 -0.77 11.32
C THR A 152 -7.51 0.05 11.36
N VAL A 153 -8.00 0.43 10.18
CA VAL A 153 -9.19 1.27 10.03
C VAL A 153 -10.20 0.64 9.10
N GLN A 154 -11.46 0.99 9.28
CA GLN A 154 -12.57 0.61 8.42
C GLN A 154 -13.49 1.79 8.15
N ASP A 155 -14.31 1.67 7.11
CA ASP A 155 -15.35 2.65 6.82
C ASP A 155 -16.45 2.61 7.86
N ILE A 156 -17.13 3.76 8.01
CA ILE A 156 -18.23 3.89 8.96
C ILE A 156 -19.53 3.46 8.29
N GLU A 157 -19.99 2.27 8.63
CA GLU A 157 -21.31 1.80 8.25
C GLU A 157 -22.42 2.59 8.98
N GLN A 158 -23.62 2.65 8.39
CA GLN A 158 -24.73 3.43 8.96
C GLN A 158 -25.12 2.98 10.38
N GLU A 159 -25.11 1.67 10.61
CA GLU A 159 -25.46 1.09 11.91
C GLU A 159 -24.44 1.50 12.98
N THR A 160 -23.16 1.49 12.61
CA THR A 160 -22.06 1.96 13.47
C THR A 160 -22.13 3.46 13.71
N ALA A 161 -22.47 4.26 12.68
CA ALA A 161 -22.70 5.69 12.86
C ALA A 161 -23.84 5.97 13.87
N ASN A 162 -24.94 5.23 13.77
CA ASN A 162 -26.08 5.36 14.66
C ASN A 162 -25.73 4.97 16.11
N SER A 163 -25.00 3.86 16.30
CA SER A 163 -24.61 3.39 17.63
C SER A 163 -23.60 4.31 18.33
N LEU A 164 -22.75 4.99 17.55
CA LEU A 164 -21.79 5.97 18.05
C LEU A 164 -22.37 7.40 18.16
N GLY A 165 -23.63 7.61 17.75
CA GLY A 165 -24.31 8.90 17.84
C GLY A 165 -23.79 9.96 16.88
N ILE A 166 -23.17 9.55 15.77
CA ILE A 166 -22.59 10.46 14.77
C ILE A 166 -23.51 10.62 13.56
N LYS A 167 -23.66 11.86 13.09
CA LYS A 167 -24.56 12.21 11.97
C LYS A 167 -23.93 11.98 10.59
N SER A 168 -22.61 11.86 10.53
CA SER A 168 -21.82 11.73 9.31
C SER A 168 -21.15 10.37 9.25
N ARG A 169 -21.09 9.78 8.06
CA ARG A 169 -20.26 8.60 7.77
C ARG A 169 -18.82 8.95 7.36
N LYS A 170 -18.48 10.24 7.39
CA LYS A 170 -17.12 10.69 7.08
C LYS A 170 -16.15 10.32 8.18
N GLY A 171 -14.94 9.96 7.77
CA GLY A 171 -13.84 9.62 8.66
C GLY A 171 -13.49 8.14 8.60
N ALA A 172 -12.46 7.77 9.34
CA ALA A 172 -11.96 6.40 9.41
C ALA A 172 -12.12 5.85 10.82
N LEU A 173 -12.88 4.77 10.98
CA LEU A 173 -13.07 4.11 12.28
C LEU A 173 -11.87 3.23 12.61
N VAL A 174 -11.24 3.48 13.75
CA VAL A 174 -10.12 2.67 14.25
C VAL A 174 -10.65 1.37 14.86
N VAL A 175 -10.32 0.23 14.24
CA VAL A 175 -10.73 -1.10 14.72
C VAL A 175 -9.67 -1.78 15.59
N GLU A 176 -8.40 -1.47 15.31
CA GLU A 176 -7.24 -2.04 15.96
C GLU A 176 -6.17 -0.94 16.09
N VAL A 177 -5.43 -0.95 17.20
CA VAL A 177 -4.25 -0.09 17.37
C VAL A 177 -3.07 -1.00 17.69
N ILE A 178 -2.00 -0.89 16.90
CA ILE A 178 -0.81 -1.72 17.04
C ILE A 178 -0.03 -1.27 18.28
N ARG A 179 0.18 -2.22 19.19
CA ARG A 179 0.93 -2.01 20.44
C ARG A 179 2.34 -1.51 20.17
N GLY A 180 2.80 -0.52 20.92
CA GLY A 180 4.09 0.14 20.76
C GLY A 180 4.21 1.03 19.51
N GLY A 181 3.20 1.04 18.64
CA GLY A 181 3.14 1.86 17.44
C GLY A 181 2.86 3.33 17.74
N PRO A 182 2.97 4.22 16.73
CA PRO A 182 2.79 5.65 16.95
C PRO A 182 1.40 6.07 17.43
N ALA A 183 0.35 5.46 16.90
CA ALA A 183 -1.02 5.75 17.29
C ALA A 183 -1.27 5.42 18.77
N GLU A 184 -0.81 4.27 19.26
CA GLU A 184 -0.91 3.92 20.69
C GLU A 184 -0.15 4.93 21.56
N LYS A 185 1.08 5.28 21.18
CA LYS A 185 1.91 6.27 21.90
C LYS A 185 1.28 7.66 21.94
N ALA A 186 0.56 8.05 20.90
CA ALA A 186 -0.19 9.29 20.84
C ALA A 186 -1.56 9.21 21.55
N GLY A 187 -1.92 8.03 22.07
CA GLY A 187 -3.13 7.80 22.83
C GLY A 187 -4.37 7.54 21.98
N ILE A 188 -4.24 7.23 20.68
CA ILE A 188 -5.34 6.74 19.83
C ILE A 188 -5.74 5.34 20.31
N LYS A 189 -7.05 5.07 20.27
CA LYS A 189 -7.68 3.85 20.80
C LYS A 189 -8.64 3.26 19.78
N LYS A 190 -8.96 1.98 19.98
CA LYS A 190 -10.08 1.33 19.31
C LYS A 190 -11.36 2.12 19.53
N ASN A 191 -12.19 2.19 18.48
CA ASN A 191 -13.44 2.97 18.38
C ASN A 191 -13.27 4.48 18.28
N ASP A 192 -12.04 5.01 18.22
CA ASP A 192 -11.84 6.39 17.77
C ASP A 192 -12.18 6.52 16.28
N ILE A 193 -12.67 7.69 15.89
CA ILE A 193 -12.88 8.02 14.47
C ILE A 193 -11.94 9.13 14.07
N VAL A 194 -11.07 8.88 13.09
CA VAL A 194 -10.20 9.92 12.55
C VAL A 194 -11.00 10.81 11.61
N LEU A 195 -11.12 12.08 11.97
CA LEU A 195 -11.85 13.10 11.19
C LEU A 195 -10.92 13.97 10.35
N PHE A 196 -9.73 14.29 10.87
CA PHE A 196 -8.72 15.07 10.17
C PHE A 196 -7.33 14.48 10.36
N TYR A 197 -6.53 14.52 9.30
CA TYR A 197 -5.12 14.15 9.29
C TYR A 197 -4.31 15.28 8.68
N ASP A 198 -3.41 15.85 9.48
CA ASP A 198 -2.54 16.98 9.12
C ASP A 198 -3.30 18.16 8.48
N GLY A 199 -4.40 18.55 9.14
CA GLY A 199 -5.27 19.64 8.70
C GLY A 199 -6.19 19.31 7.51
N ARG A 200 -6.17 18.08 6.98
CA ARG A 200 -7.03 17.64 5.88
C ARG A 200 -8.16 16.76 6.40
N GLU A 201 -9.39 17.01 5.97
CA GLU A 201 -10.56 16.18 6.29
C GLU A 201 -10.33 14.75 5.77
N ILE A 202 -10.78 13.75 6.53
CA ILE A 202 -10.78 12.34 6.13
C ILE A 202 -12.19 11.97 5.66
N GLU A 203 -12.30 11.53 4.41
CA GLU A 203 -13.58 11.09 3.85
C GLU A 203 -13.93 9.68 4.32
N ASP A 204 -12.96 8.76 4.28
CA ASP A 204 -13.14 7.34 4.59
C ASP A 204 -11.82 6.67 5.03
N SER A 205 -11.84 5.35 5.25
CA SER A 205 -10.68 4.61 5.75
C SER A 205 -9.49 4.57 4.78
N GLU A 206 -9.77 4.54 3.48
CA GLU A 206 -8.76 4.46 2.44
C GLU A 206 -8.15 5.84 2.13
N ASP A 207 -8.91 6.91 2.24
CA ASP A 207 -8.39 8.28 2.19
C ASP A 207 -7.36 8.51 3.31
N LEU A 208 -7.67 8.07 4.54
CA LEU A 208 -6.68 8.09 5.63
C LEU A 208 -5.45 7.25 5.28
N ARG A 209 -5.63 6.02 4.79
CA ARG A 209 -4.54 5.11 4.41
C ARG A 209 -3.60 5.76 3.39
N ASN A 210 -4.15 6.41 2.36
CA ASN A 210 -3.39 7.08 1.31
C ASN A 210 -2.66 8.34 1.82
N LYS A 211 -3.31 9.14 2.67
CA LYS A 211 -2.70 10.32 3.31
C LYS A 211 -1.54 9.93 4.23
N VAL A 212 -1.70 8.86 5.00
CA VAL A 212 -0.63 8.31 5.84
C VAL A 212 0.52 7.78 4.98
N ALA A 213 0.23 6.97 3.96
CA ALA A 213 1.26 6.37 3.12
C ALA A 213 2.08 7.40 2.35
N SER A 214 1.48 8.52 1.95
CA SER A 214 2.14 9.64 1.25
C SER A 214 2.85 10.64 2.19
N THR A 215 2.81 10.40 3.50
CA THR A 215 3.51 11.25 4.47
C THR A 215 4.94 10.75 4.67
N ASN A 216 5.89 11.69 4.67
CA ASN A 216 7.30 11.35 4.85
C ASN A 216 7.54 10.70 6.23
N PRO A 217 8.27 9.57 6.31
CA PRO A 217 8.73 9.00 7.56
C PRO A 217 9.46 10.03 8.45
N GLY A 218 9.28 9.91 9.77
CA GLY A 218 9.84 10.83 10.76
C GLY A 218 9.03 12.12 10.96
N SER A 219 8.02 12.40 10.12
CA SER A 219 7.16 13.57 10.29
C SER A 219 6.30 13.46 11.54
N SER A 220 6.04 14.61 12.19
CA SER A 220 5.07 14.73 13.26
C SER A 220 3.79 15.35 12.71
N VAL A 221 2.66 14.66 12.85
CA VAL A 221 1.37 15.04 12.26
C VAL A 221 0.30 15.18 13.33
N LYS A 222 -0.57 16.17 13.13
CA LYS A 222 -1.75 16.38 13.97
C LYS A 222 -2.93 15.57 13.44
N VAL A 223 -3.60 14.85 14.32
CA VAL A 223 -4.75 14.03 14.00
C VAL A 223 -5.91 14.45 14.89
N ARG A 224 -7.03 14.83 14.27
CA ARG A 224 -8.26 15.09 15.01
C ARG A 224 -9.12 13.85 15.00
N ILE A 225 -9.45 13.37 16.18
CA ILE A 225 -10.27 12.19 16.39
C ILE A 225 -11.59 12.56 17.07
N LEU A 226 -12.61 11.75 16.85
CA LEU A 226 -13.82 11.75 17.65
C LEU A 226 -13.79 10.55 18.60
N ARG A 227 -13.92 10.83 19.90
CA ARG A 227 -13.96 9.83 20.96
C ARG A 227 -15.11 10.12 21.89
N ASN A 228 -16.00 9.15 22.09
CA ASN A 228 -17.17 9.30 22.97
C ASN A 228 -17.99 10.58 22.68
N GLY A 229 -18.14 10.93 21.40
CA GLY A 229 -18.86 12.13 20.95
C GLY A 229 -18.12 13.46 21.12
N LYS A 230 -16.84 13.46 21.52
CA LYS A 230 -16.01 14.67 21.66
C LYS A 230 -14.84 14.64 20.69
N GLU A 231 -14.54 15.79 20.09
CA GLU A 231 -13.35 15.94 19.27
C GLU A 231 -12.11 16.14 20.16
N GLU A 232 -11.05 15.39 19.88
CA GLU A 232 -9.74 15.50 20.51
C GLU A 232 -8.69 15.66 19.41
N GLU A 233 -7.66 16.49 19.64
CA GLU A 233 -6.50 16.59 18.76
C GLU A 233 -5.32 15.89 19.42
N VAL A 234 -4.71 14.94 18.71
CA VAL A 234 -3.50 14.24 19.12
C VAL A 234 -2.39 14.49 18.12
N THR A 235 -1.14 14.42 18.56
CA THR A 235 0.03 14.51 17.67
C THR A 235 0.76 13.17 17.71
N LEU A 236 1.06 12.61 16.54
CA LEU A 236 1.78 11.35 16.40
C LEU A 236 2.93 11.48 15.42
N ASN A 237 3.95 10.64 15.58
CA ASN A 237 5.04 10.52 14.63
C ASN A 237 4.70 9.45 13.57
N VAL A 238 5.12 9.66 12.34
CA VAL A 238 4.93 8.69 11.25
C VAL A 238 6.20 7.86 11.12
N LEU A 239 6.10 6.52 11.20
CA LEU A 239 7.25 5.64 10.95
C LEU A 239 7.34 5.31 9.45
N GLY A 240 8.55 4.96 9.01
CA GLY A 240 8.76 4.39 7.69
C GLY A 240 8.46 2.88 7.66
N THR A 241 8.27 2.34 6.46
CA THR A 241 7.97 0.90 6.25
C THR A 241 9.00 -0.03 6.92
N ASP A 242 10.29 0.26 6.79
CA ASP A 242 11.36 -0.55 7.41
C ASP A 242 11.29 -0.51 8.95
N GLU A 243 11.03 0.66 9.53
CA GLU A 243 10.93 0.83 10.99
C GLU A 243 9.66 0.16 11.54
N ALA A 244 8.55 0.29 10.82
CA ALA A 244 7.30 -0.40 11.12
C ALA A 244 7.51 -1.92 11.09
N LEU A 245 8.16 -2.46 10.05
CA LEU A 245 8.43 -3.89 9.93
C LEU A 245 9.28 -4.40 11.11
N LYS A 246 10.38 -3.72 11.46
CA LYS A 246 11.22 -4.10 12.62
C LYS A 246 10.44 -4.08 13.93
N LEU A 247 9.57 -3.10 14.12
CA LEU A 247 8.72 -3.02 15.31
C LEU A 247 7.73 -4.19 15.36
N LEU A 248 7.09 -4.48 14.23
CA LEU A 248 6.13 -5.57 14.08
C LEU A 248 6.82 -6.94 14.28
N GLU A 249 7.98 -7.17 13.68
CA GLU A 249 8.78 -8.38 13.85
C GLU A 249 9.13 -8.63 15.32
N ARG A 250 9.52 -7.58 16.06
CA ARG A 250 9.79 -7.70 17.50
C ARG A 250 8.53 -8.11 18.28
N LEU A 251 7.38 -7.49 18.00
CA LEU A 251 6.12 -7.85 18.65
C LEU A 251 5.74 -9.30 18.35
N VAL A 252 5.86 -9.71 17.09
CA VAL A 252 5.55 -11.07 16.67
C VAL A 252 6.51 -12.07 17.29
N LYS A 253 7.80 -11.76 17.37
CA LYS A 253 8.78 -12.59 18.09
C LYS A 253 8.38 -12.77 19.56
N GLU A 254 8.03 -11.69 20.26
CA GLU A 254 7.58 -11.77 21.66
C GLU A 254 6.33 -12.64 21.82
N ARG A 255 5.40 -12.57 20.86
CA ARG A 255 4.12 -13.30 20.89
C ARG A 255 4.22 -14.76 20.50
N LEU A 256 5.10 -15.11 19.57
CA LEU A 256 5.31 -16.47 19.08
C LEU A 256 6.41 -17.20 19.86
N GLY A 257 7.33 -16.45 20.46
CA GLY A 257 8.60 -16.96 20.95
C GLY A 257 9.42 -17.56 19.81
N ALA A 258 9.47 -16.91 18.64
CA ALA A 258 10.17 -17.41 17.47
C ALA A 258 10.64 -16.28 16.54
N GLU A 259 11.76 -16.50 15.85
CA GLU A 259 12.24 -15.64 14.77
C GLU A 259 11.97 -16.31 13.42
N LEU A 260 11.48 -15.53 12.46
CA LEU A 260 11.10 -15.98 11.13
C LEU A 260 11.83 -15.17 10.07
N ARG A 261 12.03 -15.77 8.90
CA ARG A 261 12.38 -15.04 7.67
C ARG A 261 11.61 -15.58 6.48
N GLN A 262 11.57 -14.79 5.42
CA GLN A 262 11.13 -15.27 4.11
C GLN A 262 12.03 -16.42 3.64
N VAL A 263 11.41 -17.43 3.03
CA VAL A 263 12.10 -18.45 2.22
C VAL A 263 12.75 -17.77 1.00
N ASP A 264 14.01 -18.12 0.71
CA ASP A 264 14.69 -17.69 -0.51
C ASP A 264 14.62 -18.79 -1.60
N GLU A 265 15.15 -18.50 -2.79
CA GLU A 265 15.15 -19.46 -3.91
C GLU A 265 15.87 -20.77 -3.55
N LYS A 266 16.93 -20.70 -2.75
CA LYS A 266 17.71 -21.90 -2.35
C LYS A 266 16.93 -22.75 -1.36
N ASP A 267 16.22 -22.13 -0.43
CA ASP A 267 15.31 -22.82 0.47
C ASP A 267 14.16 -23.46 -0.33
N ALA A 268 13.57 -22.73 -1.28
CA ALA A 268 12.49 -23.26 -2.12
C ALA A 268 12.93 -24.51 -2.89
N GLU A 269 14.10 -24.48 -3.54
CA GLU A 269 14.69 -25.65 -4.19
C GLU A 269 14.94 -26.80 -3.21
N ARG A 270 15.52 -26.50 -2.03
CA ARG A 270 15.86 -27.50 -1.02
C ARG A 270 14.63 -28.25 -0.49
N TYR A 271 13.52 -27.54 -0.30
CA TYR A 271 12.29 -28.09 0.28
C TYR A 271 11.22 -28.43 -0.76
N GLY A 272 11.54 -28.29 -2.06
CA GLY A 272 10.62 -28.65 -3.15
C GLY A 272 9.40 -27.74 -3.27
N LEU A 273 9.54 -26.47 -2.88
CA LEU A 273 8.48 -25.47 -2.98
C LEU A 273 8.39 -24.91 -4.41
N GLN A 274 7.18 -24.55 -4.83
CA GLN A 274 6.93 -23.99 -6.16
C GLN A 274 7.43 -22.54 -6.29
N ASP A 275 7.52 -21.83 -5.17
CA ASP A 275 7.96 -20.45 -5.08
C ASP A 275 8.44 -20.15 -3.64
N THR A 276 8.73 -18.87 -3.37
CA THR A 276 9.26 -18.39 -2.10
C THR A 276 8.18 -18.01 -1.08
N ARG A 277 6.90 -18.31 -1.34
CA ARG A 277 5.75 -17.91 -0.49
C ARG A 277 5.59 -18.84 0.71
N ALA A 278 6.60 -18.84 1.57
CA ALA A 278 6.65 -19.55 2.83
C ALA A 278 7.59 -18.80 3.78
N LEU A 279 7.40 -19.03 5.09
CA LEU A 279 8.32 -18.54 6.11
C LEU A 279 9.11 -19.71 6.68
N ILE A 280 10.37 -19.49 6.99
CA ILE A 280 11.20 -20.48 7.68
C ILE A 280 11.52 -20.01 9.09
N ILE A 281 11.40 -20.92 10.05
CA ILE A 281 11.71 -20.65 11.46
C ILE A 281 13.24 -20.63 11.63
N ILE A 282 13.78 -19.50 12.06
CA ILE A 282 15.21 -19.34 12.34
C ILE A 282 15.53 -19.93 13.72
N SER A 283 14.73 -19.56 14.71
CA SER A 283 14.93 -19.94 16.11
C SER A 283 13.60 -19.95 16.86
N THR A 284 13.54 -20.76 17.92
CA THR A 284 12.42 -20.77 18.87
C THR A 284 12.94 -20.56 20.29
N GLU A 285 12.21 -19.77 21.08
CA GLU A 285 12.45 -19.60 22.50
C GLU A 285 12.08 -20.88 23.25
N PRO A 286 12.92 -21.37 24.16
CA PRO A 286 12.55 -22.45 25.06
C PRO A 286 11.27 -22.09 25.81
N LYS A 287 10.23 -22.94 25.70
CA LYS A 287 8.88 -22.72 26.25
C LYS A 287 8.08 -21.58 25.59
N GLY A 288 8.53 -21.03 24.46
CA GLY A 288 7.71 -20.14 23.62
C GLY A 288 6.56 -20.88 22.96
N PRO A 289 5.47 -20.19 22.56
CA PRO A 289 4.32 -20.81 21.89
C PRO A 289 4.67 -21.75 20.74
N PHE A 290 5.62 -21.36 19.88
CA PHE A 290 6.06 -22.21 18.79
C PHE A 290 6.73 -23.50 19.26
N ALA A 291 7.67 -23.40 20.20
CA ALA A 291 8.32 -24.58 20.78
C ALA A 291 7.32 -25.49 21.53
N GLN A 292 6.34 -24.91 22.23
CA GLN A 292 5.28 -25.68 22.91
C GLN A 292 4.35 -26.40 21.94
N ALA A 293 4.16 -25.84 20.74
CA ALA A 293 3.41 -26.46 19.66
C ALA A 293 4.21 -27.50 18.86
N GLY A 294 5.48 -27.74 19.24
CA GLY A 294 6.37 -28.71 18.60
C GLY A 294 7.07 -28.19 17.35
N LEU A 295 7.00 -26.88 17.06
CA LEU A 295 7.73 -26.27 15.96
C LEU A 295 9.19 -26.03 16.35
N GLU A 296 10.09 -26.33 15.42
CA GLU A 296 11.53 -26.21 15.60
C GLU A 296 12.16 -25.30 14.52
N ALA A 297 13.42 -24.92 14.75
CA ALA A 297 14.19 -24.23 13.73
C ALA A 297 14.27 -25.07 12.44
N LYS A 298 14.12 -24.38 11.31
CA LYS A 298 14.05 -24.86 9.92
C LYS A 298 12.70 -25.40 9.48
N ASP A 299 11.72 -25.56 10.36
CA ASP A 299 10.36 -25.84 9.90
C ASP A 299 9.83 -24.65 9.10
N LEU A 300 8.93 -24.94 8.17
CA LEU A 300 8.37 -23.94 7.27
C LEU A 300 6.90 -23.71 7.58
N ILE A 301 6.46 -22.45 7.54
CA ILE A 301 5.06 -22.05 7.60
C ILE A 301 4.60 -21.77 6.18
N LEU A 302 3.61 -22.53 5.73
CA LEU A 302 3.06 -22.46 4.38
C LEU A 302 1.73 -21.70 4.36
N ALA A 303 0.95 -21.78 5.44
CA ALA A 303 -0.33 -21.09 5.59
C ALA A 303 -0.64 -20.80 7.06
N TYR A 304 -1.53 -19.84 7.31
CA TYR A 304 -2.07 -19.50 8.62
C TYR A 304 -3.58 -19.23 8.52
N ASP A 305 -4.37 -19.85 9.40
CA ASP A 305 -5.84 -19.78 9.44
C ASP A 305 -6.52 -19.95 8.07
N GLY A 306 -6.00 -20.88 7.26
CA GLY A 306 -6.50 -21.21 5.92
C GLY A 306 -6.01 -20.29 4.80
N GLN A 307 -5.22 -19.26 5.10
CA GLN A 307 -4.62 -18.35 4.13
C GLN A 307 -3.17 -18.74 3.83
N ALA A 308 -2.83 -18.90 2.55
CA ALA A 308 -1.45 -19.12 2.15
C ALA A 308 -0.57 -17.93 2.56
N VAL A 309 0.65 -18.20 3.00
CA VAL A 309 1.64 -17.15 3.22
C VAL A 309 1.87 -16.41 1.90
N SER A 310 1.87 -15.08 1.92
CA SER A 310 2.36 -14.25 0.82
C SER A 310 3.83 -13.92 1.06
N ASP A 311 4.09 -13.26 2.18
CA ASP A 311 5.37 -12.74 2.61
C ASP A 311 5.43 -12.57 4.14
N LEU A 312 6.63 -12.27 4.64
CA LEU A 312 6.89 -11.98 6.05
C LEU A 312 6.09 -10.76 6.52
N GLU A 313 6.01 -9.70 5.71
CA GLU A 313 5.28 -8.47 6.06
C GLU A 313 3.81 -8.77 6.38
N GLY A 314 3.12 -9.51 5.50
CA GLY A 314 1.72 -9.89 5.67
C GLY A 314 1.50 -10.77 6.89
N PHE A 315 2.34 -11.78 7.11
CA PHE A 315 2.23 -12.63 8.30
C PHE A 315 2.44 -11.86 9.59
N VAL A 316 3.45 -10.99 9.63
CA VAL A 316 3.77 -10.23 10.85
C VAL A 316 2.67 -9.21 11.14
N GLN A 317 2.11 -8.55 10.12
CA GLN A 317 0.94 -7.67 10.27
C GLN A 317 -0.28 -8.45 10.78
N TYR A 318 -0.54 -9.64 10.23
CA TYR A 318 -1.61 -10.52 10.68
C TYR A 318 -1.47 -10.84 12.17
N VAL A 319 -0.34 -11.43 12.58
CA VAL A 319 -0.10 -11.81 13.97
C VAL A 319 -0.14 -10.60 14.90
N ALA A 320 0.41 -9.45 14.51
CA ALA A 320 0.38 -8.24 15.33
C ALA A 320 -1.04 -7.69 15.56
N SER A 321 -1.96 -7.92 14.62
CA SER A 321 -3.36 -7.48 14.72
C SER A 321 -4.25 -8.39 15.56
N LEU A 322 -3.80 -9.58 15.94
CA LEU A 322 -4.62 -10.52 16.68
C LEU A 322 -4.71 -10.15 18.18
N PRO A 323 -5.85 -10.39 18.86
CA PRO A 323 -5.94 -10.28 20.32
C PRO A 323 -4.94 -11.20 21.04
N LEU A 324 -4.56 -10.84 22.28
CA LEU A 324 -3.74 -11.71 23.14
C LEU A 324 -4.43 -13.07 23.36
N ALA A 325 -3.64 -14.13 23.59
CA ALA A 325 -4.14 -15.49 23.78
C ALA A 325 -4.99 -16.05 22.63
N LYS A 326 -4.97 -15.40 21.45
CA LYS A 326 -5.65 -15.90 20.26
C LYS A 326 -4.95 -17.18 19.78
N ARG A 327 -5.75 -18.19 19.43
CA ARG A 327 -5.30 -19.40 18.75
C ARG A 327 -5.21 -19.16 17.25
N VAL A 328 -4.11 -19.60 16.65
CA VAL A 328 -3.80 -19.54 15.21
C VAL A 328 -3.47 -20.96 14.75
N THR A 329 -4.07 -21.41 13.66
CA THR A 329 -3.76 -22.69 13.02
C THR A 329 -2.76 -22.45 11.89
N LEU A 330 -1.61 -23.11 11.93
CA LEU A 330 -0.57 -23.03 10.91
C LEU A 330 -0.56 -24.31 10.08
N LEU A 331 -0.41 -24.20 8.76
CA LEU A 331 0.07 -25.32 7.94
C LEU A 331 1.59 -25.26 7.92
N ALA A 332 2.23 -26.25 8.53
CA ALA A 332 3.68 -26.32 8.65
C ALA A 332 4.26 -27.52 7.91
N LEU A 333 5.48 -27.36 7.39
CA LEU A 333 6.31 -28.45 6.87
C LEU A 333 7.44 -28.72 7.88
N ASP A 334 7.52 -29.96 8.34
CA ASP A 334 8.59 -30.44 9.21
C ASP A 334 9.86 -30.67 8.38
N HIS A 335 10.93 -29.96 8.73
CA HIS A 335 12.18 -30.00 7.99
C HIS A 335 12.92 -31.35 8.02
N ARG A 336 12.62 -32.23 8.99
CA ARG A 336 13.26 -33.55 9.13
C ARG A 336 12.54 -34.61 8.33
N THR A 337 11.22 -34.60 8.37
CA THR A 337 10.39 -35.64 7.75
C THR A 337 9.88 -35.27 6.37
N GLY A 338 9.84 -33.97 6.04
CA GLY A 338 9.22 -33.46 4.81
C GLY A 338 7.69 -33.50 4.85
N ASN A 339 7.09 -33.91 5.96
CA ASN A 339 5.64 -34.01 6.09
C ASN A 339 5.03 -32.63 6.35
N MET A 340 3.86 -32.41 5.77
CA MET A 340 3.04 -31.23 6.04
C MET A 340 1.94 -31.59 7.04
N GLY A 341 1.65 -30.68 7.98
CA GLY A 341 0.61 -30.87 8.98
C GLY A 341 0.08 -29.55 9.53
N TYR A 342 -1.12 -29.61 10.10
CA TYR A 342 -1.69 -28.46 10.81
C TYR A 342 -1.20 -28.45 12.26
N VAL A 343 -0.76 -27.27 12.72
CA VAL A 343 -0.26 -27.04 14.07
C VAL A 343 -1.00 -25.85 14.67
N ASP A 344 -1.65 -26.06 15.81
CA ASP A 344 -2.33 -24.98 16.51
C ASP A 344 -1.40 -24.31 17.52
N VAL A 345 -1.22 -23.00 17.39
CA VAL A 345 -0.40 -22.17 18.28
C VAL A 345 -1.30 -21.20 19.03
N THR A 346 -1.12 -21.10 20.35
CA THR A 346 -1.78 -20.04 21.16
C THR A 346 -0.79 -18.92 21.40
N LEU A 347 -1.07 -17.73 20.87
CA LEU A 347 -0.21 -16.56 20.99
C LEU A 347 -0.11 -16.08 22.45
N ARG A 348 1.01 -15.47 22.85
CA ARG A 348 1.08 -14.73 24.12
C ARG A 348 0.17 -13.49 24.10
#